data_AF-A0A8D2ZP78-F1
#
_entry.id   AF-A0A8D2ZP78-F1
#
_cell.length_a   1.000
_cell.length_b   1.000
_cell.length_c   1.000
_cell.angle_alpha   90.00
_cell.angle_beta   90.00
_cell.angle_gamma   90.00
#
_symmetry.space_group_name_H-M   'P 1'
#
loop_
_entity.id
_entity.type
_entity.pdbx_description
1 polymer ?
#
loop_
_entity_poly.entity_id
_entity_poly.type
_entity_poly.pdbx_seq_one_letter_code
_entity_poly.pdbx_strand_id
1 'polypeptide(L)'
;MDHSPSIITQVSREDEDEEEEEEGNAACREEDATKVSPSKKPRDRGLFHSLFCCLCHRETEPRPLKNNAPLLVEENGALPKVPAIPLLPRMKSNDAGKICVVIDLDETLVHSSFKPVNNADFIIPVEIDGTVHQVYVLKRPHVDEFLKRMGELFECVLFTASLAKYADPVSDLLDKWGAFRSRLFREACVFHKGNYVKDLSRLGRDLNKVIIIDNSPASYIFHPENAVPVASWFDDMSDTELLDLIPFFEGLSKVDDIHEILQQQTTSS
;
A
#
# COMPACT_ATOMS: atom_id res chain seq x y z
N MET A 1 -9.08 -16.13 17.91
CA MET A 1 -8.66 -14.78 18.34
C MET A 1 -8.97 -13.87 17.17
N ASP A 2 -9.39 -12.64 17.43
CA ASP A 2 -9.75 -11.69 16.38
C ASP A 2 -8.46 -11.20 15.74
N HIS A 3 -8.12 -11.69 14.55
CA HIS A 3 -6.88 -11.37 13.85
C HIS A 3 -7.16 -10.21 12.89
N SER A 4 -6.91 -8.99 13.38
CA SER A 4 -6.98 -7.77 12.58
C SER A 4 -5.90 -7.78 11.48
N PRO A 5 -6.21 -7.36 10.25
CA PRO A 5 -5.22 -7.26 9.16
C PRO A 5 -4.08 -6.29 9.55
N SER A 6 -2.91 -6.39 8.91
CA SER A 6 -1.77 -5.52 9.22
C SER A 6 -2.18 -4.03 9.27
N ILE A 7 -2.03 -3.41 10.44
CA ILE A 7 -2.52 -2.06 10.78
C ILE A 7 -1.99 -1.00 9.80
N ILE A 8 -0.84 -1.26 9.17
CA ILE A 8 -0.23 -0.34 8.19
C ILE A 8 -1.07 -0.25 6.92
N THR A 9 -1.79 -1.32 6.54
CA THR A 9 -2.77 -1.28 5.44
C THR A 9 -3.97 -0.37 5.74
N GLN A 10 -4.27 -0.14 7.03
CA GLN A 10 -5.43 0.60 7.51
C GLN A 10 -5.18 2.09 7.77
N VAL A 11 -3.93 2.56 7.70
CA VAL A 11 -3.62 4.01 7.78
C VAL A 11 -4.21 4.69 6.55
N SER A 12 -5.49 5.02 6.63
CA SER A 12 -6.28 5.73 5.64
C SER A 12 -6.25 7.20 6.02
N ARG A 13 -6.51 8.07 5.05
CA ARG A 13 -6.60 9.52 5.22
C ARG A 13 -7.75 9.98 6.15
N GLU A 14 -8.45 9.04 6.76
CA GLU A 14 -9.65 9.24 7.57
C GLU A 14 -9.31 9.75 8.99
N ASP A 15 -8.07 9.58 9.44
CA ASP A 15 -7.59 10.15 10.71
C ASP A 15 -7.42 11.71 10.64
N GLU A 16 -7.49 12.33 9.44
CA GLU A 16 -7.45 13.80 9.28
C GLU A 16 -8.79 14.49 9.61
N ASP A 17 -9.93 13.78 9.55
CA ASP A 17 -11.26 14.37 9.73
C ASP A 17 -11.84 14.16 11.15
N GLU A 18 -11.30 13.22 11.94
CA GLU A 18 -11.81 12.94 13.31
C GLU A 18 -11.23 13.89 14.38
N GLU A 19 -10.08 14.54 14.14
CA GLU A 19 -9.48 15.48 15.13
C GLU A 19 -10.07 16.91 15.07
N GLU A 20 -10.73 17.33 13.98
CA GLU A 20 -11.34 18.67 13.91
C GLU A 20 -12.65 18.81 14.73
N GLU A 21 -13.28 17.71 15.16
CA GLU A 21 -14.52 17.75 15.96
C GLU A 21 -14.29 17.74 17.49
N GLU A 22 -13.09 17.43 18.00
CA GLU A 22 -12.84 17.35 19.45
C GLU A 22 -12.22 18.60 20.11
N GLU A 23 -11.70 19.59 19.36
CA GLU A 23 -11.18 20.86 19.95
C GLU A 23 -12.27 21.92 20.26
N GLY A 24 -13.53 21.50 20.32
CA GLY A 24 -14.69 22.38 20.51
C GLY A 24 -15.35 22.35 21.89
N ASN A 25 -14.73 21.85 22.97
CA ASN A 25 -15.37 21.93 24.30
C ASN A 25 -14.43 21.77 25.51
N ALA A 26 -13.74 22.84 25.89
CA ALA A 26 -13.16 22.96 27.22
C ALA A 26 -13.16 24.42 27.69
N ALA A 27 -14.21 24.82 28.41
CA ALA A 27 -14.20 26.03 29.23
C ALA A 27 -14.69 25.72 30.65
N CYS A 28 -13.87 26.13 31.61
CA CYS A 28 -13.86 25.83 33.02
C CYS A 28 -15.18 26.16 33.76
N ARG A 29 -15.54 25.29 34.72
CA ARG A 29 -16.50 25.60 35.78
C ARG A 29 -15.76 26.19 36.98
N GLU A 30 -16.07 27.44 37.32
CA GLU A 30 -16.04 27.96 38.69
C GLU A 30 -16.91 29.24 38.77
N GLU A 31 -17.99 29.18 39.55
CA GLU A 31 -18.81 30.29 40.09
C GLU A 31 -19.00 29.99 41.58
N ASP A 32 -19.24 30.89 42.53
CA ASP A 32 -19.11 32.35 42.71
C ASP A 32 -19.44 32.55 44.21
N ALA A 33 -18.89 33.58 44.84
CA ALA A 33 -19.58 34.21 45.97
C ALA A 33 -19.17 35.68 46.17
N THR A 34 -20.11 36.54 45.79
CA THR A 34 -20.59 37.77 46.45
C THR A 34 -19.95 39.16 46.19
N LYS A 35 -20.86 40.03 45.71
CA LYS A 35 -21.17 41.44 46.11
C LYS A 35 -20.42 42.60 45.41
N VAL A 36 -21.21 43.39 44.65
CA VAL A 36 -21.56 44.84 44.82
C VAL A 36 -21.79 45.52 43.45
N SER A 37 -22.86 46.33 43.36
CA SER A 37 -23.32 47.16 42.23
C SER A 37 -22.88 48.63 42.38
N PRO A 38 -23.28 49.62 41.53
CA PRO A 38 -23.56 49.65 40.08
C PRO A 38 -22.80 50.78 39.32
N SER A 39 -22.92 50.82 37.99
CA SER A 39 -23.36 51.98 37.16
C SER A 39 -22.52 52.38 35.91
N LYS A 40 -23.30 52.73 34.85
CA LYS A 40 -23.06 53.60 33.68
C LYS A 40 -22.70 52.97 32.31
N LYS A 41 -23.66 53.10 31.37
CA LYS A 41 -23.50 53.13 29.89
C LYS A 41 -22.86 54.47 29.45
N PRO A 42 -22.20 54.57 28.28
CA PRO A 42 -22.86 54.85 26.98
C PRO A 42 -22.28 54.04 25.78
N ARG A 43 -23.07 53.59 24.78
CA ARG A 43 -23.27 54.18 23.43
C ARG A 43 -22.02 54.88 22.81
N ASP A 44 -21.48 54.39 21.69
CA ASP A 44 -21.70 54.96 20.34
C ASP A 44 -21.05 54.15 19.17
N ARG A 45 -21.68 54.30 17.99
CA ARG A 45 -21.22 54.27 16.57
C ARG A 45 -20.27 53.20 16.00
N GLY A 46 -20.74 52.60 14.90
CA GLY A 46 -19.94 51.80 13.96
C GLY A 46 -19.21 52.61 12.88
N LEU A 47 -18.54 51.89 11.98
CA LEU A 47 -17.95 52.40 10.74
C LEU A 47 -18.00 51.31 9.66
N PHE A 48 -18.71 51.63 8.57
CA PHE A 48 -18.69 50.93 7.29
C PHE A 48 -17.35 51.15 6.57
N HIS A 49 -16.88 50.18 5.79
CA HIS A 49 -16.28 50.46 4.49
C HIS A 49 -16.48 49.29 3.51
N SER A 50 -17.28 49.58 2.48
CA SER A 50 -17.45 48.82 1.25
C SER A 50 -16.22 49.04 0.35
N LEU A 51 -15.87 48.08 -0.51
CA LEU A 51 -15.87 48.27 -1.97
C LEU A 51 -14.97 47.23 -2.66
N PHE A 52 -15.63 46.44 -3.50
CA PHE A 52 -15.09 45.76 -4.68
C PHE A 52 -14.20 46.68 -5.52
N CYS A 53 -13.13 46.14 -6.13
CA CYS A 53 -12.64 46.61 -7.42
C CYS A 53 -11.94 45.50 -8.22
N CYS A 54 -12.19 45.50 -9.53
CA CYS A 54 -12.00 44.45 -10.50
C CYS A 54 -10.56 44.25 -11.04
N LEU A 55 -10.36 43.06 -11.63
CA LEU A 55 -9.46 42.64 -12.70
C LEU A 55 -8.35 43.60 -13.16
N CYS A 56 -7.12 43.08 -13.19
CA CYS A 56 -6.19 43.25 -14.31
C CYS A 56 -5.25 42.04 -14.43
N HIS A 57 -5.26 41.44 -15.63
CA HIS A 57 -4.33 40.44 -16.14
C HIS A 57 -2.86 40.82 -15.99
N ARG A 58 -2.00 39.84 -15.72
CA ARG A 58 -0.66 39.79 -16.31
C ARG A 58 -0.19 38.35 -16.46
N GLU A 59 0.11 37.98 -17.70
CA GLU A 59 0.66 36.69 -18.11
C GLU A 59 2.05 36.46 -17.54
N THR A 60 2.31 35.22 -17.09
CA THR A 60 3.66 34.67 -16.90
C THR A 60 3.64 33.16 -17.21
N GLU A 61 4.61 32.76 -18.03
CA GLU A 61 4.96 31.44 -18.59
C GLU A 61 4.71 30.18 -17.71
N PRO A 62 4.43 29.00 -18.31
CA PRO A 62 4.02 27.81 -17.59
C PRO A 62 5.19 27.04 -16.94
N ARG A 63 5.02 26.72 -15.66
CA ARG A 63 5.84 25.74 -14.92
C ARG A 63 5.40 24.31 -15.26
N PRO A 64 6.29 23.29 -15.21
CA PRO A 64 5.92 21.93 -15.56
C PRO A 64 4.93 21.36 -14.52
N LEU A 65 3.78 20.90 -15.01
CA LEU A 65 2.71 20.27 -14.23
C LEU A 65 3.20 18.96 -13.60
N LYS A 66 3.14 18.89 -12.26
CA LYS A 66 3.15 17.63 -11.52
C LYS A 66 1.76 17.00 -11.66
N ASN A 67 1.64 15.93 -12.44
CA ASN A 67 0.39 15.18 -12.57
C ASN A 67 0.22 14.25 -11.36
N ASN A 68 -0.42 14.75 -10.31
CA ASN A 68 -1.02 13.92 -9.27
C ASN A 68 -2.53 14.21 -9.26
N ALA A 69 -3.30 13.38 -9.96
CA ALA A 69 -4.73 13.32 -9.81
C ALA A 69 -5.17 11.84 -9.84
N PRO A 70 -6.00 11.37 -8.91
CA PRO A 70 -6.59 10.04 -8.99
C PRO A 70 -7.53 10.00 -10.21
N LEU A 71 -7.37 8.98 -11.05
CA LEU A 71 -8.20 8.79 -12.24
C LEU A 71 -9.62 8.41 -11.81
N LEU A 72 -10.52 9.38 -11.80
CA LEU A 72 -11.96 9.15 -11.74
C LEU A 72 -12.43 8.59 -13.09
N VAL A 73 -13.17 7.49 -13.06
CA VAL A 73 -13.77 6.87 -14.25
C VAL A 73 -15.08 7.60 -14.55
N GLU A 74 -15.16 8.31 -15.68
CA GLU A 74 -16.43 8.81 -16.22
C GLU A 74 -17.04 7.82 -17.22
N GLU A 75 -18.37 7.73 -17.17
CA GLU A 75 -19.21 6.85 -17.96
C GLU A 75 -19.45 7.43 -19.37
N ASN A 76 -19.21 6.58 -20.40
CA ASN A 76 -19.62 6.72 -21.80
C ASN A 76 -18.99 7.83 -22.67
N GLY A 77 -18.00 7.44 -23.48
CA GLY A 77 -17.60 8.15 -24.71
C GLY A 77 -16.13 7.92 -25.06
N ALA A 78 -15.85 7.33 -26.22
CA ALA A 78 -14.52 6.87 -26.64
C ALA A 78 -13.38 7.90 -26.39
N LEU A 79 -12.50 7.58 -25.45
CA LEU A 79 -11.29 8.34 -25.14
C LEU A 79 -10.17 8.01 -26.13
N PRO A 80 -9.34 8.99 -26.53
CA PRO A 80 -8.06 8.69 -27.16
C PRO A 80 -7.25 7.85 -26.17
N LYS A 81 -6.91 6.60 -26.54
CA LYS A 81 -6.02 5.74 -25.74
C LYS A 81 -4.63 6.36 -25.68
N VAL A 82 -4.41 7.32 -24.80
CA VAL A 82 -3.06 7.61 -24.31
C VAL A 82 -2.62 6.33 -23.61
N PRO A 83 -1.58 5.61 -24.10
CA PRO A 83 -1.15 4.39 -23.46
C PRO A 83 -0.73 4.74 -22.02
N ALA A 84 -1.38 4.13 -21.04
CA ALA A 84 -0.97 4.26 -19.65
C ALA A 84 0.50 3.82 -19.54
N ILE A 85 1.30 4.61 -18.83
CA ILE A 85 2.71 4.27 -18.58
C ILE A 85 2.71 3.00 -17.72
N PRO A 86 3.41 1.93 -18.14
CA PRO A 86 3.52 0.72 -17.33
C PRO A 86 4.14 0.98 -15.97
N LEU A 87 3.70 0.25 -14.94
CA LEU A 87 4.22 0.35 -13.58
C LEU A 87 5.68 -0.09 -13.48
N LEU A 88 6.09 -1.07 -14.30
CA LEU A 88 7.47 -1.54 -14.33
C LEU A 88 8.24 -0.90 -15.50
N PRO A 89 9.53 -0.60 -15.31
CA PRO A 89 10.39 -0.23 -16.42
C PRO A 89 10.56 -1.41 -17.39
N ARG A 90 11.25 -1.15 -18.50
CA ARG A 90 11.69 -2.21 -19.41
C ARG A 90 12.50 -3.26 -18.64
N MET A 91 12.20 -4.52 -18.89
CA MET A 91 12.89 -5.66 -18.31
C MET A 91 14.40 -5.58 -18.59
N LYS A 92 15.21 -5.90 -17.58
CA LYS A 92 16.67 -5.95 -17.70
C LYS A 92 17.09 -7.18 -18.51
N SER A 93 18.23 -7.09 -19.20
CA SER A 93 18.75 -8.20 -20.02
C SER A 93 18.92 -9.52 -19.25
N ASN A 94 19.29 -9.43 -17.97
CA ASN A 94 19.53 -10.61 -17.12
C ASN A 94 18.24 -11.32 -16.67
N ASP A 95 17.09 -10.66 -16.82
CA ASP A 95 15.78 -11.22 -16.52
C ASP A 95 14.99 -11.54 -17.81
N ALA A 96 15.58 -11.33 -18.99
CA ALA A 96 14.95 -11.59 -20.27
C ALA A 96 14.48 -13.06 -20.38
N GLY A 97 13.20 -13.25 -20.68
CA GLY A 97 12.57 -14.56 -20.82
C GLY A 97 12.09 -15.19 -19.51
N LYS A 98 12.43 -14.61 -18.35
CA LYS A 98 11.89 -15.04 -17.06
C LYS A 98 10.42 -14.65 -16.92
N ILE A 99 9.68 -15.44 -16.16
CA ILE A 99 8.35 -15.08 -15.65
C ILE A 99 8.51 -13.97 -14.61
N CYS A 100 7.60 -13.00 -14.63
CA CYS A 100 7.48 -11.97 -13.61
C CYS A 100 6.64 -12.51 -12.45
N VAL A 101 7.15 -12.45 -11.23
CA VAL A 101 6.40 -12.87 -10.04
C VAL A 101 6.21 -11.67 -9.13
N VAL A 102 4.96 -11.28 -8.96
CA VAL A 102 4.51 -10.28 -7.99
C VAL A 102 4.38 -10.98 -6.64
N ILE A 103 5.05 -10.47 -5.62
CA ILE A 103 5.06 -11.05 -4.28
C ILE A 103 4.58 -9.99 -3.30
N ASP A 104 3.56 -10.32 -2.53
CA ASP A 104 3.07 -9.50 -1.43
C ASP A 104 4.01 -9.51 -0.21
N LEU A 105 3.81 -8.57 0.73
CA LEU A 105 4.66 -8.41 1.90
C LEU A 105 4.00 -8.92 3.19
N ASP A 106 2.96 -8.21 3.63
CA ASP A 106 2.33 -8.37 4.92
C ASP A 106 1.42 -9.60 4.92
N GLU A 107 1.50 -10.43 5.96
CA GLU A 107 0.86 -11.74 6.07
C GLU A 107 1.25 -12.76 4.98
N THR A 108 2.13 -12.40 4.04
CA THR A 108 2.70 -13.29 3.02
C THR A 108 4.15 -13.68 3.36
N LEU A 109 5.05 -12.70 3.53
CA LEU A 109 6.48 -12.90 3.83
C LEU A 109 6.84 -12.56 5.28
N VAL A 110 6.11 -11.63 5.87
CA VAL A 110 6.31 -11.12 7.22
C VAL A 110 4.96 -10.82 7.88
N HIS A 111 4.95 -10.68 9.20
CA HIS A 111 3.83 -10.10 9.93
C HIS A 111 4.34 -8.94 10.80
N SER A 112 3.56 -7.86 10.86
CA SER A 112 3.96 -6.63 11.54
C SER A 112 2.92 -6.16 12.53
N SER A 113 3.39 -5.61 13.66
CA SER A 113 2.52 -5.07 14.70
C SER A 113 3.08 -3.80 15.33
N PHE A 114 2.21 -2.87 15.69
CA PHE A 114 2.56 -1.75 16.58
C PHE A 114 2.65 -2.20 18.05
N LYS A 115 2.06 -3.35 18.40
CA LYS A 115 2.20 -3.91 19.74
C LYS A 115 3.59 -4.54 19.86
N PRO A 116 4.32 -4.30 20.96
CA PRO A 116 5.59 -4.95 21.19
C PRO A 116 5.48 -6.47 21.12
N VAL A 117 6.32 -7.07 20.26
CA VAL A 117 6.44 -8.52 20.11
C VAL A 117 7.80 -8.96 20.65
N ASN A 118 7.80 -9.98 21.50
CA ASN A 118 9.04 -10.58 21.97
C ASN A 118 9.72 -11.32 20.81
N ASN A 119 11.05 -11.18 20.67
CA ASN A 119 11.84 -11.80 19.61
C ASN A 119 11.45 -11.36 18.18
N ALA A 120 11.02 -10.11 18.00
CA ALA A 120 10.89 -9.54 16.66
C ALA A 120 12.22 -9.63 15.90
N ASP A 121 12.16 -10.01 14.62
CA ASP A 121 13.34 -10.05 13.75
C ASP A 121 13.83 -8.64 13.45
N PHE A 122 12.89 -7.72 13.20
CA PHE A 122 13.18 -6.30 12.94
C PHE A 122 12.29 -5.40 13.80
N ILE A 123 12.82 -4.21 14.11
CA ILE A 123 12.05 -3.11 14.71
C ILE A 123 12.26 -1.89 13.83
N ILE A 124 11.20 -1.43 13.16
CA ILE A 124 11.25 -0.34 12.19
C ILE A 124 10.57 0.89 12.80
N PRO A 125 11.28 2.02 12.96
CA PRO A 125 10.66 3.28 13.33
C PRO A 125 9.90 3.83 12.11
N VAL A 126 8.60 4.05 12.26
CA VAL A 126 7.73 4.63 11.22
C VAL A 126 7.11 5.90 11.76
N GLU A 127 7.29 7.00 11.04
CA GLU A 127 6.64 8.28 11.37
C GLU A 127 5.20 8.27 10.85
N ILE A 128 4.25 8.53 11.75
CA ILE A 128 2.81 8.67 11.49
C ILE A 128 2.40 9.96 12.21
N ASP A 129 1.91 10.93 11.43
CA ASP A 129 1.43 12.23 11.93
C ASP A 129 2.42 12.94 12.87
N GLY A 130 3.69 12.97 12.45
CA GLY A 130 4.79 13.59 13.19
C GLY A 130 5.26 12.82 14.42
N THR A 131 4.65 11.68 14.73
CA THR A 131 5.03 10.79 15.84
C THR A 131 5.71 9.54 15.32
N VAL A 132 6.84 9.16 15.92
CA VAL A 132 7.54 7.93 15.57
C VAL A 132 6.98 6.77 16.35
N HIS A 133 6.41 5.80 15.64
CA HIS A 133 5.93 4.54 16.20
C HIS A 133 6.89 3.40 15.84
N GLN A 134 7.11 2.48 16.79
CA GLN A 134 7.91 1.29 16.54
C GLN A 134 7.03 0.19 15.97
N VAL A 135 7.39 -0.32 14.80
CA VAL A 135 6.76 -1.47 14.17
C VAL A 135 7.64 -2.70 14.38
N TYR A 136 7.08 -3.72 15.02
CA TYR A 136 7.73 -4.98 15.30
C TYR A 136 7.40 -5.96 14.19
N VAL A 137 8.41 -6.51 13.52
CA VAL A 137 8.26 -7.36 12.35
C VAL A 137 8.78 -8.76 12.67
N LEU A 138 7.96 -9.77 12.41
CA LEU A 138 8.34 -11.17 12.41
C LEU A 138 8.50 -11.67 10.98
N LYS A 139 9.53 -12.47 10.74
CA LYS A 139 9.74 -13.14 9.46
C LYS A 139 8.98 -14.46 9.42
N ARG A 140 8.25 -14.69 8.33
CA ARG A 140 7.67 -16.01 8.08
C ARG A 140 8.79 -17.05 7.97
N PRO A 141 8.64 -18.25 8.56
CA PRO A 141 9.62 -19.32 8.39
C PRO A 141 9.97 -19.54 6.92
N HIS A 142 11.24 -19.86 6.66
CA HIS A 142 11.78 -20.16 5.33
C HIS A 142 11.80 -18.99 4.32
N VAL A 143 11.40 -17.77 4.70
CA VAL A 143 11.38 -16.60 3.79
C VAL A 143 12.74 -16.30 3.15
N ASP A 144 13.84 -16.50 3.88
CA ASP A 144 15.20 -16.28 3.37
C ASP A 144 15.55 -17.26 2.23
N GLU A 145 15.20 -18.54 2.41
CA GLU A 145 15.41 -19.57 1.39
C GLU A 145 14.51 -19.36 0.18
N PHE A 146 13.25 -19.02 0.43
CA PHE A 146 12.27 -18.70 -0.58
C PHE A 146 12.70 -17.51 -1.45
N LEU A 147 13.01 -16.35 -0.86
CA LEU A 147 13.40 -15.16 -1.64
C LEU A 147 14.68 -15.36 -2.42
N LYS A 148 15.68 -16.03 -1.83
CA LYS A 148 16.90 -16.39 -2.56
C LYS A 148 16.57 -17.20 -3.80
N ARG A 149 15.75 -18.24 -3.66
CA ARG A 149 15.42 -19.14 -4.77
C ARG A 149 14.56 -18.45 -5.83
N MET A 150 13.57 -17.67 -5.41
CA MET A 150 12.71 -16.90 -6.30
C MET A 150 13.50 -15.88 -7.12
N GLY A 151 14.44 -15.16 -6.51
CA GLY A 151 15.27 -14.16 -7.18
C GLY A 151 16.24 -14.72 -8.24
N GLU A 152 16.60 -16.00 -8.14
CA GLU A 152 17.35 -16.72 -9.17
C GLU A 152 16.46 -17.03 -10.39
N LEU A 153 15.26 -17.55 -10.13
CA LEU A 153 14.36 -18.11 -11.13
C LEU A 153 13.54 -17.06 -11.89
N PHE A 154 13.16 -15.95 -11.24
CA PHE A 154 12.15 -15.03 -11.74
C PHE A 154 12.61 -13.58 -11.82
N GLU A 155 11.83 -12.75 -12.50
CA GLU A 155 11.81 -11.30 -12.27
C GLU A 155 10.86 -11.03 -11.08
N CYS A 156 11.38 -11.01 -9.85
CA CYS A 156 10.54 -10.76 -8.68
C CYS A 156 10.24 -9.27 -8.53
N VAL A 157 8.98 -8.95 -8.22
CA VAL A 157 8.49 -7.60 -7.93
C VAL A 157 7.81 -7.63 -6.57
N LEU A 158 8.30 -6.84 -5.63
CA LEU A 158 7.56 -6.57 -4.39
C LEU A 158 6.36 -5.70 -4.77
N PHE A 159 5.15 -6.12 -4.47
CA PHE A 159 3.96 -5.28 -4.63
C PHE A 159 3.11 -5.42 -3.39
N THR A 160 3.01 -4.35 -2.60
CA THR A 160 2.26 -4.33 -1.33
C THR A 160 1.23 -3.20 -1.33
N ALA A 161 0.13 -3.39 -0.58
CA ALA A 161 -0.80 -2.32 -0.26
C ALA A 161 -0.32 -1.41 0.89
N SER A 162 0.84 -1.68 1.47
CA SER A 162 1.47 -0.85 2.50
C SER A 162 2.21 0.35 1.91
N LEU A 163 2.46 1.36 2.76
CA LEU A 163 3.20 2.57 2.38
C LEU A 163 4.71 2.31 2.33
N ALA A 164 5.41 2.99 1.41
CA ALA A 164 6.86 2.87 1.23
C ALA A 164 7.65 3.14 2.53
N LYS A 165 7.21 4.11 3.35
CA LYS A 165 7.86 4.49 4.63
C LYS A 165 8.07 3.31 5.60
N TYR A 166 7.26 2.26 5.46
CA TYR A 166 7.38 1.01 6.19
C TYR A 166 7.98 -0.11 5.32
N ALA A 167 7.45 -0.30 4.12
CA ALA A 167 7.77 -1.46 3.28
C ALA A 167 9.20 -1.42 2.71
N ASP A 168 9.76 -0.23 2.44
CA ASP A 168 11.14 -0.11 1.97
C ASP A 168 12.14 -0.58 3.04
N PRO A 169 12.13 -0.06 4.28
CA PRO A 169 13.01 -0.55 5.35
C PRO A 169 12.89 -2.06 5.60
N VAL A 170 11.67 -2.62 5.58
CA VAL A 170 11.48 -4.06 5.75
C VAL A 170 12.09 -4.83 4.58
N SER A 171 11.83 -4.41 3.34
CA SER A 171 12.38 -5.05 2.15
C SER A 171 13.91 -4.99 2.11
N ASP A 172 14.52 -3.87 2.54
CA ASP A 172 15.99 -3.72 2.62
C ASP A 172 16.64 -4.72 3.58
N LEU A 173 15.98 -5.03 4.70
CA LEU A 173 16.47 -6.00 5.69
C LEU A 173 16.19 -7.45 5.29
N LEU A 174 15.09 -7.67 4.55
CA LEU A 174 14.63 -9.00 4.14
C LEU A 174 15.39 -9.50 2.91
N ASP A 175 15.55 -8.66 1.87
CA ASP A 175 16.11 -9.05 0.58
C ASP A 175 17.64 -8.94 0.54
N LYS A 176 18.31 -9.96 1.07
CA LYS A 176 19.79 -10.06 1.09
C LYS A 176 20.41 -10.41 -0.26
N TRP A 177 19.61 -10.79 -1.26
CA TRP A 177 20.10 -11.32 -2.55
C TRP A 177 19.74 -10.42 -3.74
N GLY A 178 19.03 -9.31 -3.50
CA GLY A 178 18.52 -8.45 -4.55
C GLY A 178 17.48 -9.16 -5.42
N ALA A 179 16.69 -10.05 -4.83
CA ALA A 179 15.61 -10.76 -5.47
C ALA A 179 14.60 -9.78 -6.11
N PHE A 180 14.20 -8.74 -5.38
CA PHE A 180 13.24 -7.76 -5.88
C PHE A 180 13.88 -6.81 -6.89
N ARG A 181 13.41 -6.88 -8.14
CA ARG A 181 13.87 -6.01 -9.25
C ARG A 181 13.20 -4.64 -9.23
N SER A 182 12.02 -4.56 -8.62
CA SER A 182 11.22 -3.35 -8.44
C SER A 182 10.32 -3.50 -7.21
N ARG A 183 9.95 -2.38 -6.62
CA ARG A 183 9.03 -2.30 -5.48
C ARG A 183 7.87 -1.39 -5.85
N LEU A 184 6.67 -1.87 -5.65
CA LEU A 184 5.41 -1.17 -5.88
C LEU A 184 4.64 -1.14 -4.56
N PHE A 185 4.16 0.05 -4.19
CA PHE A 185 3.51 0.29 -2.91
C PHE A 185 2.03 0.65 -3.14
N ARG A 186 1.36 1.10 -2.07
CA ARG A 186 -0.06 1.48 -2.09
C ARG A 186 -0.46 2.34 -3.27
N GLU A 187 0.35 3.32 -3.66
CA GLU A 187 0.01 4.27 -4.74
C GLU A 187 -0.05 3.61 -6.12
N ALA A 188 0.57 2.44 -6.28
CA ALA A 188 0.49 1.64 -7.50
C ALA A 188 -0.77 0.77 -7.57
N CYS A 189 -1.41 0.48 -6.42
CA CYS A 189 -2.67 -0.25 -6.36
C CYS A 189 -3.83 0.55 -7.01
N VAL A 190 -4.87 -0.17 -7.41
CA VAL A 190 -6.16 0.40 -7.79
C VAL A 190 -7.10 0.25 -6.60
N PHE A 191 -7.64 1.35 -6.08
CA PHE A 191 -8.67 1.27 -5.04
C PHE A 191 -10.03 0.92 -5.68
N HIS A 192 -10.48 -0.31 -5.49
CA HIS A 192 -11.70 -0.85 -6.09
C HIS A 192 -12.60 -1.46 -5.02
N LYS A 193 -13.81 -0.90 -4.86
CA LYS A 193 -14.83 -1.39 -3.92
C LYS A 193 -14.27 -1.61 -2.50
N GLY A 194 -13.54 -0.64 -1.98
CA GLY A 194 -12.97 -0.70 -0.62
C GLY A 194 -11.70 -1.54 -0.49
N ASN A 195 -11.16 -2.10 -1.58
CA ASN A 195 -9.97 -2.94 -1.57
C ASN A 195 -8.85 -2.33 -2.42
N TYR A 196 -7.61 -2.52 -2.00
CA TYR A 196 -6.44 -2.23 -2.82
C TYR A 196 -6.16 -3.43 -3.74
N VAL A 197 -6.41 -3.25 -5.04
CA VAL A 197 -6.24 -4.27 -6.07
C VAL A 197 -4.94 -4.06 -6.83
N LYS A 198 -4.17 -5.13 -7.01
CA LYS A 198 -2.92 -5.18 -7.78
C LYS A 198 -3.23 -5.57 -9.22
N ASP A 199 -3.60 -4.59 -10.03
CA ASP A 199 -3.93 -4.82 -11.44
C ASP A 199 -2.68 -5.17 -12.26
N LEU A 200 -2.51 -6.48 -12.51
CA LEU A 200 -1.35 -7.05 -13.22
C LEU A 200 -1.22 -6.55 -14.67
N SER A 201 -2.34 -6.14 -15.30
CA SER A 201 -2.32 -5.59 -16.66
C SER A 201 -1.52 -4.28 -16.78
N ARG A 202 -1.33 -3.58 -15.65
CA ARG A 202 -0.56 -2.34 -15.59
C ARG A 202 0.95 -2.55 -15.47
N LEU A 203 1.42 -3.79 -15.27
CA LEU A 203 2.85 -4.06 -15.08
C LEU A 203 3.68 -3.85 -16.36
N GLY A 204 3.06 -3.95 -17.54
CA GLY A 204 3.79 -3.98 -18.81
C GLY A 204 4.58 -5.27 -18.99
N ARG A 205 3.97 -6.38 -18.62
CA ARG A 205 4.45 -7.76 -18.82
C ARG A 205 3.34 -8.56 -19.50
N ASP A 206 3.72 -9.62 -20.20
CA ASP A 206 2.76 -10.56 -20.79
C ASP A 206 2.09 -11.35 -19.67
N LEU A 207 0.75 -11.32 -19.58
CA LEU A 207 0.01 -11.98 -18.51
C LEU A 207 0.21 -13.50 -18.50
N ASN A 208 0.51 -14.12 -19.66
CA ASN A 208 0.86 -15.54 -19.71
C ASN A 208 2.20 -15.86 -19.00
N LYS A 209 2.96 -14.82 -18.63
CA LYS A 209 4.23 -14.89 -17.90
C LYS A 209 4.23 -13.97 -16.66
N VAL A 210 3.07 -13.75 -16.04
CA VAL A 210 2.95 -13.01 -14.77
C VAL A 210 2.21 -13.84 -13.74
N ILE A 211 2.83 -14.04 -12.57
CA ILE A 211 2.21 -14.70 -11.42
C ILE A 211 2.10 -13.70 -10.28
N ILE A 212 1.07 -13.83 -9.44
CA ILE A 212 0.95 -13.12 -8.17
C ILE A 212 0.86 -14.11 -7.00
N ILE A 213 1.62 -13.84 -5.93
CA ILE A 213 1.56 -14.53 -4.64
C ILE A 213 1.08 -13.52 -3.60
N ASP A 214 -0.09 -13.78 -3.04
CA ASP A 214 -0.77 -12.86 -2.14
C ASP A 214 -1.74 -13.65 -1.28
N ASN A 215 -1.80 -13.32 0.01
CA ASN A 215 -2.67 -13.99 0.96
C ASN A 215 -4.13 -13.54 0.87
N SER A 216 -4.41 -12.44 0.16
CA SER A 216 -5.74 -11.83 0.04
C SER A 216 -6.30 -11.98 -1.38
N PRO A 217 -7.37 -12.78 -1.58
CA PRO A 217 -8.03 -12.90 -2.88
C PRO A 217 -8.56 -11.59 -3.47
N ALA A 218 -8.86 -10.60 -2.63
CA ALA A 218 -9.26 -9.28 -3.09
C ALA A 218 -8.13 -8.56 -3.84
N SER A 219 -6.86 -8.79 -3.48
CA SER A 219 -5.69 -8.15 -4.10
C SER A 219 -5.56 -8.49 -5.58
N TYR A 220 -5.96 -9.69 -6.00
CA TYR A 220 -5.85 -10.17 -7.38
C TYR A 220 -7.22 -10.44 -8.02
N ILE A 221 -8.27 -9.77 -7.56
CA ILE A 221 -9.64 -9.99 -8.06
C ILE A 221 -9.82 -9.81 -9.57
N PHE A 222 -8.93 -9.04 -10.22
CA PHE A 222 -8.94 -8.85 -11.68
C PHE A 222 -8.20 -9.95 -12.46
N HIS A 223 -7.35 -10.75 -11.81
CA HIS A 223 -6.49 -11.75 -12.44
C HIS A 223 -6.38 -13.03 -11.58
N PRO A 224 -7.51 -13.65 -11.17
CA PRO A 224 -7.49 -14.84 -10.30
C PRO A 224 -6.75 -16.04 -10.93
N GLU A 225 -6.73 -16.14 -12.25
CA GLU A 225 -6.05 -17.19 -13.02
C GLU A 225 -4.51 -17.07 -13.04
N ASN A 226 -3.99 -15.94 -12.60
CA ASN A 226 -2.55 -15.66 -12.44
C ASN A 226 -2.07 -15.87 -10.99
N ALA A 227 -2.98 -16.18 -10.06
CA ALA A 227 -2.66 -16.22 -8.65
C ALA A 227 -2.18 -17.60 -8.19
N VAL A 228 -1.19 -17.58 -7.31
CA VAL A 228 -0.84 -18.70 -6.43
C VAL A 228 -1.26 -18.28 -5.02
N PRO A 229 -2.42 -18.73 -4.52
CA PRO A 229 -2.88 -18.40 -3.19
C PRO A 229 -1.90 -18.90 -2.13
N VAL A 230 -1.78 -18.16 -1.04
CA VAL A 230 -0.99 -18.52 0.13
C VAL A 230 -1.80 -18.23 1.39
N ALA A 231 -1.65 -19.03 2.45
CA ALA A 231 -2.30 -18.73 3.71
C ALA A 231 -1.69 -17.46 4.33
N SER A 232 -2.56 -16.70 5.01
CA SER A 232 -2.12 -15.57 5.83
C SER A 232 -1.30 -16.08 7.01
N TRP A 233 -0.13 -15.51 7.22
CA TRP A 233 0.77 -15.88 8.31
C TRP A 233 0.91 -14.75 9.34
N PHE A 234 0.98 -15.10 10.61
CA PHE A 234 1.05 -14.15 11.72
C PHE A 234 2.24 -14.44 12.66
N ASP A 235 2.25 -15.62 13.28
CA ASP A 235 3.26 -15.97 14.30
C ASP A 235 3.55 -17.48 14.42
N ASP A 236 2.94 -18.32 13.57
CA ASP A 236 3.17 -19.76 13.61
C ASP A 236 4.57 -20.12 13.07
N MET A 237 5.50 -20.36 13.98
CA MET A 237 6.87 -20.74 13.64
C MET A 237 7.02 -22.17 13.11
N SER A 238 5.94 -22.96 13.09
CA SER A 238 5.90 -24.28 12.45
C SER A 238 5.41 -24.25 10.99
N ASP A 239 5.03 -23.07 10.49
CA ASP A 239 4.66 -22.85 9.09
C ASP A 239 5.78 -23.29 8.13
N THR A 240 5.41 -23.99 7.07
CA THR A 240 6.33 -24.43 6.01
C THR A 240 5.89 -23.99 4.62
N GLU A 241 4.84 -23.17 4.51
CA GLU A 241 4.17 -22.95 3.22
C GLU A 241 5.11 -22.33 2.18
N LEU A 242 5.95 -21.37 2.57
CA LEU A 242 6.95 -20.79 1.66
C LEU A 242 7.98 -21.82 1.20
N LEU A 243 8.38 -22.76 2.06
CA LEU A 243 9.30 -23.84 1.69
C LEU A 243 8.62 -24.81 0.72
N ASP A 244 7.38 -25.19 1.02
CA ASP A 244 6.59 -26.16 0.26
C ASP A 244 6.21 -25.63 -1.13
N LEU A 245 6.13 -24.30 -1.31
CA LEU A 245 5.90 -23.65 -2.59
C LEU A 245 7.12 -23.65 -3.52
N ILE A 246 8.35 -23.81 -3.01
CA ILE A 246 9.56 -23.73 -3.85
C ILE A 246 9.55 -24.75 -5.00
N PRO A 247 9.29 -26.06 -4.78
CA PRO A 247 9.26 -27.04 -5.88
C PRO A 247 8.20 -26.72 -6.94
N PHE A 248 7.07 -26.13 -6.53
CA PHE A 248 6.02 -25.70 -7.44
C PHE A 248 6.48 -24.55 -8.33
N PHE A 249 7.12 -23.53 -7.74
CA PHE A 249 7.71 -22.43 -8.48
C PHE A 249 8.86 -22.88 -9.40
N GLU A 250 9.66 -23.86 -8.99
CA GLU A 250 10.65 -24.47 -9.89
C GLU A 250 10.03 -25.13 -11.13
N GLY A 251 8.83 -25.71 -10.99
CA GLY A 251 8.02 -26.20 -12.11
C GLY A 251 7.57 -25.07 -13.02
N LEU A 252 6.94 -24.04 -12.44
CA LEU A 252 6.46 -22.86 -13.16
C LEU A 252 7.57 -22.13 -13.93
N SER A 253 8.79 -22.07 -13.38
CA SER A 253 9.92 -21.39 -14.04
C SER A 253 10.31 -21.95 -15.41
N LYS A 254 9.80 -23.13 -15.78
CA LYS A 254 10.16 -23.87 -16.99
C LYS A 254 9.09 -23.83 -18.08
N VAL A 255 7.91 -23.28 -17.81
CA VAL A 255 6.82 -23.21 -18.79
C VAL A 255 6.81 -21.87 -19.51
N ASP A 256 6.29 -21.88 -20.73
CA ASP A 256 6.11 -20.65 -21.52
C ASP A 256 4.77 -19.97 -21.25
N ASP A 257 3.76 -20.73 -20.83
CA ASP A 257 2.46 -20.24 -20.39
C ASP A 257 2.16 -20.81 -19.00
N ILE A 258 2.06 -19.93 -18.01
CA ILE A 258 1.79 -20.31 -16.62
C ILE A 258 0.44 -21.01 -16.44
N HIS A 259 -0.53 -20.73 -17.33
CA HIS A 259 -1.87 -21.28 -17.21
C HIS A 259 -1.91 -22.79 -17.47
N GLU A 260 -0.89 -23.35 -18.15
CA GLU A 260 -0.71 -24.79 -18.31
C GLU A 260 -0.64 -25.51 -16.96
N ILE A 261 -0.07 -24.87 -15.94
CA ILE A 261 0.08 -25.42 -14.59
C ILE A 261 -1.03 -24.91 -13.67
N LEU A 262 -1.31 -23.61 -13.65
CA LEU A 262 -2.24 -23.00 -12.68
C LEU A 262 -3.68 -23.51 -12.84
N GLN A 263 -4.13 -23.82 -14.06
CA GLN A 263 -5.46 -24.38 -14.29
C GLN A 263 -5.60 -25.83 -13.79
N GLN A 264 -4.50 -26.59 -13.70
CA GLN A 264 -4.55 -27.98 -13.21
C GLN A 264 -4.78 -28.02 -11.69
N GLN A 265 -4.30 -27.02 -10.94
CA GLN A 265 -4.54 -26.92 -9.50
C GLN A 265 -6.00 -26.60 -9.14
N THR A 266 -6.67 -25.74 -9.91
CA THR A 266 -8.08 -25.38 -9.67
C THR A 266 -9.05 -26.53 -9.95
N THR A 267 -8.63 -27.56 -10.68
CA THR A 267 -9.45 -28.79 -10.90
C THR A 267 -9.21 -29.89 -9.88
N SER A 268 -8.13 -29.80 -9.10
CA SER A 268 -7.70 -30.84 -8.15
C SER A 268 -7.96 -30.49 -6.68
N SER A 269 -8.48 -29.29 -6.40
CA SER A 269 -8.82 -28.78 -5.07
C SER A 269 -10.34 -28.71 -4.91
#